data_AF-A0A9W6AQN7-F1
#
_entry.id   AF-A0A9W6AQN7-F1
#
_cell.length_a   1.000
_cell.length_b   1.000
_cell.length_c   1.000
_cell.angle_alpha   90.00
_cell.angle_beta   90.00
_cell.angle_gamma   90.00
#
_symmetry.space_group_name_H-M   'P 1'
#
loop_
_entity.id
_entity.type
_entity.pdbx_description
1 polymer ?
#
loop_
_entity_poly.entity_id
_entity_poly.type
_entity_poly.pdbx_seq_one_letter_code
_entity_poly.pdbx_strand_id
1 'polypeptide(L)'
;MEKLDGTPLGDKWFSMTPKEQYKIMTQILEWETRLMSLEFPASGSLYYTKDLPFGRRTTLDGPNGMAFSKPRLPYERLYREIYQFKRVSPDTHITDLVNYSEMVPSLGYHNPSLDRPVMRHPDLQPNNILVSDSNEITGLIDWQHCAILPLGIVAAIPAHFQNYGDPESELLKQPQLNLPSVYDSMTPSEQNSVKEIHRRRVIHFLYAALTKRLNQDHYNAIFDQSVIHRQHLFQSAGTPWEGGSVSLRAELIRSISNWSAIVKSTHVAPPVDYPEDVVRETVDLDAQQREADVAMEQMRHALGVDVMGWVPNEDYEAARRLASEI
;
A
#
# COMPACT_ATOMS: atom_id res chain seq x y z
N MET A 1 -17.64 -22.99 -5.00
CA MET A 1 -17.23 -22.14 -6.12
C MET A 1 -16.60 -23.03 -7.18
N GLU A 2 -16.82 -22.74 -8.45
CA GLU A 2 -16.16 -23.42 -9.58
C GLU A 2 -14.68 -23.03 -9.60
N LYS A 3 -13.80 -23.97 -9.99
CA LYS A 3 -12.37 -23.68 -10.16
C LYS A 3 -12.19 -22.95 -11.50
N LEU A 4 -11.58 -21.79 -11.46
CA LEU A 4 -11.22 -21.06 -12.68
C LEU A 4 -10.04 -21.73 -13.37
N ASP A 5 -10.12 -21.85 -14.69
CA ASP A 5 -9.01 -22.31 -15.54
C ASP A 5 -7.96 -21.22 -15.72
N GLY A 6 -6.70 -21.62 -15.90
CA GLY A 6 -5.57 -20.71 -16.14
C GLY A 6 -4.39 -20.95 -15.20
N THR A 7 -3.25 -20.37 -15.55
CA THR A 7 -2.03 -20.35 -14.74
C THR A 7 -1.90 -18.99 -14.08
N PRO A 8 -1.46 -18.88 -12.80
CA PRO A 8 -1.11 -17.60 -12.21
C PRO A 8 -0.14 -16.81 -13.09
N LEU A 9 -0.38 -15.51 -13.25
CA LEU A 9 0.47 -14.64 -14.05
C LEU A 9 1.90 -14.62 -13.52
N GLY A 10 2.09 -14.70 -12.19
CA GLY A 10 3.40 -14.73 -11.55
C GLY A 10 4.34 -15.82 -12.09
N ASP A 11 3.79 -16.99 -12.45
CA ASP A 11 4.57 -18.12 -12.99
C ASP A 11 5.13 -17.84 -14.41
N LYS A 12 4.43 -17.00 -15.18
CA LYS A 12 4.80 -16.65 -16.56
C LYS A 12 5.49 -15.29 -16.66
N TRP A 13 5.27 -14.40 -15.70
CA TRP A 13 5.56 -12.96 -15.78
C TRP A 13 7.00 -12.62 -16.18
N PHE A 14 7.97 -13.29 -15.55
CA PHE A 14 9.40 -13.04 -15.78
C PHE A 14 9.92 -13.62 -17.11
N SER A 15 9.14 -14.48 -17.76
CA SER A 15 9.45 -15.06 -19.08
C SER A 15 8.77 -14.36 -20.25
N MET A 16 7.83 -13.44 -19.97
CA MET A 16 7.06 -12.74 -21.00
C MET A 16 7.91 -11.73 -21.78
N THR A 17 7.65 -11.63 -23.07
CA THR A 17 8.19 -10.57 -23.92
C THR A 17 7.55 -9.21 -23.59
N PRO A 18 8.19 -8.08 -23.94
CA PRO A 18 7.60 -6.75 -23.73
C PRO A 18 6.22 -6.57 -24.38
N LYS A 19 5.98 -7.22 -25.54
CA LYS A 19 4.69 -7.20 -26.24
C LYS A 19 3.61 -7.94 -25.45
N GLU A 20 3.96 -9.08 -24.85
CA GLU A 20 3.04 -9.84 -24.00
C GLU A 20 2.76 -9.12 -22.68
N GLN A 21 3.77 -8.52 -22.05
CA GLN A 21 3.58 -7.69 -20.86
C GLN A 21 2.65 -6.51 -21.16
N TYR A 22 2.85 -5.81 -22.29
CA TYR A 22 1.94 -4.74 -22.71
C TYR A 22 0.49 -5.24 -22.90
N LYS A 23 0.31 -6.41 -23.53
CA LYS A 23 -1.00 -7.04 -23.72
C LYS A 23 -1.67 -7.35 -22.37
N ILE A 24 -0.94 -7.95 -21.43
CA ILE A 24 -1.45 -8.27 -20.10
C ILE A 24 -1.79 -6.98 -19.32
N MET A 25 -0.88 -6.00 -19.30
CA MET A 25 -1.14 -4.71 -18.63
C MET A 25 -2.38 -4.01 -19.18
N THR A 26 -2.59 -4.07 -20.50
CA THR A 26 -3.80 -3.51 -21.12
C THR A 26 -5.06 -4.20 -20.58
N GLN A 27 -5.07 -5.54 -20.53
CA GLN A 27 -6.20 -6.30 -19.98
C GLN A 27 -6.43 -6.01 -18.48
N ILE A 28 -5.36 -5.89 -17.68
CA ILE A 28 -5.47 -5.54 -16.25
C ILE A 28 -6.21 -4.22 -16.09
N LEU A 29 -5.82 -3.18 -16.84
CA LEU A 29 -6.45 -1.87 -16.73
C LEU A 29 -7.86 -1.85 -17.33
N GLU A 30 -8.16 -2.66 -18.34
CA GLU A 30 -9.52 -2.85 -18.84
C GLU A 30 -10.43 -3.49 -17.76
N TRP A 31 -9.93 -4.50 -17.05
CA TRP A 31 -10.63 -5.11 -15.92
C TRP A 31 -10.86 -4.11 -14.77
N GLU A 32 -9.82 -3.39 -14.32
CA GLU A 32 -9.98 -2.37 -13.28
C GLU A 32 -10.96 -1.27 -13.71
N THR A 33 -10.87 -0.80 -14.96
CA THR A 33 -11.80 0.21 -15.49
C THR A 33 -13.24 -0.30 -15.47
N ARG A 34 -13.46 -1.55 -15.88
CA ARG A 34 -14.79 -2.18 -15.87
C ARG A 34 -15.34 -2.35 -14.45
N LEU A 35 -14.49 -2.71 -13.48
CA LEU A 35 -14.89 -2.84 -12.08
C LEU A 35 -15.24 -1.47 -11.47
N MET A 36 -14.43 -0.44 -11.76
CA MET A 36 -14.67 0.92 -11.30
C MET A 36 -15.84 1.60 -12.00
N SER A 37 -16.30 1.11 -13.16
CA SER A 37 -17.50 1.64 -13.83
C SER A 37 -18.80 1.04 -13.31
N LEU A 38 -18.75 0.02 -12.45
CA LEU A 38 -19.95 -0.52 -11.81
C LEU A 38 -20.59 0.54 -10.90
N GLU A 39 -21.92 0.63 -10.92
CA GLU A 39 -22.67 1.55 -10.08
C GLU A 39 -23.07 0.86 -8.78
N PHE A 40 -22.63 1.43 -7.66
CA PHE A 40 -23.03 0.99 -6.32
C PHE A 40 -23.80 2.10 -5.60
N PRO A 41 -24.85 1.77 -4.84
CA PRO A 41 -25.66 2.76 -4.15
C PRO A 41 -24.95 3.38 -2.92
N ALA A 42 -23.93 2.71 -2.39
CA ALA A 42 -23.18 3.16 -1.21
C ALA A 42 -21.82 2.45 -1.11
N SER A 43 -20.93 3.02 -0.30
CA SER A 43 -19.66 2.40 0.13
C SER A 43 -19.89 1.52 1.36
N GLY A 44 -19.17 0.39 1.46
CA GLY A 44 -19.21 -0.50 2.62
C GLY A 44 -18.80 -1.94 2.33
N SER A 45 -19.04 -2.80 3.32
CA SER A 45 -18.79 -4.24 3.28
C SER A 45 -19.69 -4.94 2.24
N LEU A 46 -19.10 -5.87 1.49
CA LEU A 46 -19.84 -6.79 0.61
C LEU A 46 -20.42 -8.00 1.38
N TYR A 47 -19.96 -8.23 2.61
CA TYR A 47 -20.40 -9.34 3.44
C TYR A 47 -21.63 -8.95 4.24
N TYR A 48 -22.68 -9.78 4.20
CA TYR A 48 -23.88 -9.55 5.01
C TYR A 48 -23.60 -9.83 6.48
N THR A 49 -24.16 -8.99 7.36
CA THR A 49 -24.05 -9.16 8.81
C THR A 49 -24.48 -10.55 9.29
N LYS A 50 -25.47 -11.17 8.63
CA LYS A 50 -25.98 -12.51 8.93
C LYS A 50 -24.97 -13.64 8.64
N ASP A 51 -24.04 -13.41 7.72
CA ASP A 51 -23.03 -14.40 7.33
C ASP A 51 -21.80 -14.35 8.24
N LEU A 52 -21.70 -13.33 9.11
CA LEU A 52 -20.69 -13.26 10.16
C LEU A 52 -21.09 -14.18 11.32
N PRO A 53 -20.33 -15.26 11.60
CA PRO A 53 -20.70 -16.24 12.62
C PRO A 53 -20.81 -15.58 13.99
N PHE A 54 -21.94 -15.84 14.67
CA PHE A 54 -22.27 -15.25 15.98
C PHE A 54 -21.14 -15.42 17.03
N GLY A 55 -20.40 -16.54 16.97
CA GLY A 55 -19.29 -16.85 17.89
C GLY A 55 -17.97 -16.12 17.64
N ARG A 56 -17.85 -15.28 16.59
CA ARG A 56 -16.71 -14.37 16.38
C ARG A 56 -17.07 -12.90 16.55
N ARG A 57 -18.30 -12.60 16.97
CA ARG A 57 -18.69 -11.24 17.37
C ARG A 57 -18.16 -11.01 18.77
N THR A 58 -16.99 -10.41 18.85
CA THR A 58 -16.49 -9.86 20.10
C THR A 58 -17.28 -8.59 20.39
N THR A 59 -18.12 -8.60 21.42
CA THR A 59 -18.66 -7.37 21.98
C THR A 59 -17.47 -6.54 22.45
N LEU A 60 -17.29 -5.36 21.87
CA LEU A 60 -16.36 -4.37 22.40
C LEU A 60 -16.97 -3.84 23.70
N ASP A 61 -16.69 -4.52 24.82
CA ASP A 61 -17.17 -4.09 26.13
C ASP A 61 -16.46 -2.79 26.52
N GLY A 62 -17.16 -1.67 26.35
CA GLY A 62 -16.75 -0.33 26.75
C GLY A 62 -16.81 0.69 25.61
N PRO A 63 -17.03 1.98 25.90
CA PRO A 63 -17.14 3.03 24.88
C PRO A 63 -15.91 3.19 23.97
N ASN A 64 -14.76 2.59 24.36
CA ASN A 64 -13.46 2.79 23.71
C ASN A 64 -12.72 1.49 23.29
N GLY A 65 -13.37 0.32 23.25
CA GLY A 65 -12.74 -0.91 22.73
C GLY A 65 -11.51 -1.43 23.52
N MET A 66 -11.36 -1.07 24.80
CA MET A 66 -10.18 -1.36 25.63
C MET A 66 -9.90 -2.85 25.91
N ALA A 67 -10.80 -3.76 25.54
CA ALA A 67 -10.74 -5.14 26.01
C ALA A 67 -9.50 -5.95 25.56
N PHE A 68 -8.71 -5.49 24.58
CA PHE A 68 -7.63 -6.31 23.97
C PHE A 68 -6.23 -5.70 23.92
N SER A 69 -6.07 -4.40 24.20
CA SER A 69 -4.77 -3.72 24.06
C SER A 69 -4.11 -3.52 25.44
N LYS A 70 -2.97 -4.20 25.66
CA LYS A 70 -2.12 -4.04 26.85
C LYS A 70 -0.78 -3.40 26.46
N PRO A 71 -0.15 -2.61 27.36
CA PRO A 71 1.18 -2.06 27.12
C PRO A 71 2.18 -3.15 26.68
N ARG A 72 2.79 -2.93 25.53
CA ARG A 72 3.69 -3.90 24.86
C ARG A 72 4.88 -3.19 24.24
N LEU A 73 5.94 -3.93 23.99
CA LEU A 73 7.03 -3.45 23.14
C LEU A 73 6.50 -3.29 21.71
N PRO A 74 7.06 -2.36 20.91
CA PRO A 74 6.86 -2.37 19.48
C PRO A 74 7.05 -3.78 18.91
N TYR A 75 6.10 -4.19 18.07
CA TYR A 75 6.13 -5.48 17.39
C TYR A 75 7.41 -5.62 16.57
N GLU A 76 7.64 -4.63 15.70
CA GLU A 76 8.90 -4.48 14.98
C GLU A 76 10.06 -4.30 15.95
N ARG A 77 11.01 -5.24 15.88
CA ARG A 77 12.11 -5.32 16.86
C ARG A 77 13.03 -4.12 16.77
N LEU A 78 13.26 -3.60 15.56
CA LEU A 78 14.11 -2.43 15.32
C LEU A 78 13.59 -1.19 16.03
N TYR A 79 12.27 -1.03 16.11
CA TYR A 79 11.70 0.11 16.82
C TYR A 79 11.95 0.04 18.32
N ARG A 80 12.21 -1.14 18.91
CA ARG A 80 12.39 -1.25 20.36
C ARG A 80 13.54 -0.40 20.88
N GLU A 81 14.61 -0.25 20.12
CA GLU A 81 15.71 0.64 20.50
C GLU A 81 15.30 2.11 20.52
N ILE A 82 14.53 2.54 19.51
CA ILE A 82 13.94 3.90 19.43
C ILE A 82 13.11 4.18 20.70
N TYR A 83 12.34 3.19 21.16
CA TYR A 83 11.56 3.29 22.40
C TYR A 83 12.34 2.88 23.68
N GLN A 84 13.67 2.74 23.62
CA GLN A 84 14.54 2.37 24.75
C GLN A 84 14.09 1.08 25.47
N PHE A 85 13.57 0.12 24.70
CA PHE A 85 13.00 -1.14 25.17
C PHE A 85 11.89 -0.96 26.22
N LYS A 86 11.20 0.18 26.19
CA LYS A 86 10.04 0.46 27.04
C LYS A 86 8.76 0.00 26.36
N ARG A 87 7.81 -0.45 27.18
CA ARG A 87 6.46 -0.78 26.71
C ARG A 87 5.71 0.52 26.40
N VAL A 88 5.06 0.55 25.24
CA VAL A 88 4.22 1.66 24.80
C VAL A 88 2.79 1.42 25.27
N SER A 89 2.15 2.43 25.86
CA SER A 89 0.74 2.36 26.25
C SER A 89 -0.16 2.50 25.02
N PRO A 90 -1.31 1.79 24.93
CA PRO A 90 -2.28 2.02 23.86
C PRO A 90 -3.01 3.37 23.98
N ASP A 91 -3.00 4.02 25.15
CA ASP A 91 -3.77 5.26 25.41
C ASP A 91 -3.45 6.38 24.42
N THR A 92 -2.18 6.47 24.01
CA THR A 92 -1.73 7.45 23.03
C THR A 92 -2.35 7.19 21.67
N HIS A 93 -2.40 5.93 21.23
CA HIS A 93 -3.06 5.54 19.98
C HIS A 93 -4.57 5.77 20.03
N ILE A 94 -5.21 5.48 21.17
CA ILE A 94 -6.64 5.72 21.36
C ILE A 94 -6.95 7.21 21.23
N THR A 95 -6.14 8.06 21.86
CA THR A 95 -6.26 9.52 21.73
C THR A 95 -6.14 9.95 20.26
N ASP A 96 -5.15 9.42 19.53
CA ASP A 96 -4.96 9.73 18.11
C ASP A 96 -6.18 9.28 17.26
N LEU A 97 -6.79 8.12 17.56
CA LEU A 97 -8.01 7.64 16.88
C LEU A 97 -9.24 8.51 17.19
N VAL A 98 -9.35 9.01 18.43
CA VAL A 98 -10.39 9.99 18.79
C VAL A 98 -10.17 11.28 18.00
N ASN A 99 -8.94 11.80 17.96
CA ASN A 99 -8.59 12.99 17.19
C ASN A 99 -8.88 12.81 15.69
N TYR A 100 -8.56 11.64 15.13
CA TYR A 100 -8.95 11.29 13.76
C TYR A 100 -10.46 11.36 13.57
N SER A 101 -11.24 10.79 14.50
CA SER A 101 -12.71 10.79 14.43
C SER A 101 -13.30 12.20 14.46
N GLU A 102 -12.70 13.14 15.20
CA GLU A 102 -13.08 14.57 15.20
C GLU A 102 -12.74 15.26 13.86
N MET A 103 -11.66 14.85 13.18
CA MET A 103 -11.29 15.40 11.87
C MET A 103 -12.19 14.92 10.73
N VAL A 104 -12.65 13.66 10.77
CA VAL A 104 -13.40 13.00 9.68
C VAL A 104 -14.57 13.83 9.12
N PRO A 105 -15.44 14.47 9.93
CA PRO A 105 -16.55 15.29 9.40
C PRO A 105 -16.14 16.46 8.52
N SER A 106 -14.89 16.95 8.66
CA SER A 106 -14.35 18.05 7.86
C SER A 106 -13.61 17.57 6.61
N LEU A 107 -13.23 16.30 6.58
CA LEU A 107 -12.60 15.66 5.42
C LEU A 107 -13.64 15.42 4.32
N GLY A 108 -13.22 15.60 3.08
CA GLY A 108 -14.05 15.32 1.91
C GLY A 108 -13.37 15.83 0.65
N TYR A 109 -13.92 15.47 -0.51
CA TYR A 109 -13.36 15.87 -1.79
C TYR A 109 -14.11 17.07 -2.37
N HIS A 110 -13.38 17.97 -3.04
CA HIS A 110 -13.99 19.01 -3.86
C HIS A 110 -14.60 18.43 -5.15
N ASN A 111 -13.94 17.43 -5.72
CA ASN A 111 -14.40 16.73 -6.91
C ASN A 111 -15.34 15.57 -6.49
N PRO A 112 -16.64 15.62 -6.86
CA PRO A 112 -17.59 14.56 -6.51
C PRO A 112 -17.25 13.19 -7.10
N SER A 113 -16.45 13.10 -8.16
CA SER A 113 -16.06 11.80 -8.74
C SER A 113 -15.18 10.99 -7.78
N LEU A 114 -14.48 11.66 -6.84
CA LEU A 114 -13.66 11.00 -5.83
C LEU A 114 -14.48 10.37 -4.69
N ASP A 115 -15.67 10.92 -4.42
CA ASP A 115 -16.62 10.36 -3.43
C ASP A 115 -17.41 9.16 -3.98
N ARG A 116 -17.32 8.89 -5.30
CA ARG A 116 -18.11 7.85 -5.95
C ARG A 116 -17.70 6.45 -5.44
N PRO A 117 -18.66 5.62 -5.01
CA PRO A 117 -18.40 4.23 -4.62
C PRO A 117 -17.87 3.40 -5.81
N VAL A 118 -16.75 2.72 -5.63
CA VAL A 118 -16.13 1.83 -6.63
C VAL A 118 -15.73 0.50 -6.01
N MET A 119 -15.73 -0.54 -6.84
CA MET A 119 -15.12 -1.83 -6.51
C MET A 119 -13.72 -1.89 -7.10
N ARG A 120 -12.76 -2.32 -6.28
CA ARG A 120 -11.39 -2.60 -6.71
C ARG A 120 -10.90 -3.88 -6.06
N HIS A 121 -10.06 -4.62 -6.77
CA HIS A 121 -9.44 -5.82 -6.21
C HIS A 121 -8.55 -5.42 -5.01
N PRO A 122 -8.69 -6.09 -3.84
CA PRO A 122 -7.99 -5.69 -2.61
C PRO A 122 -6.49 -5.98 -2.66
N ASP A 123 -6.08 -7.02 -3.39
CA ASP A 123 -4.69 -7.46 -3.50
C ASP A 123 -4.33 -7.85 -4.95
N LEU A 124 -4.24 -6.84 -5.83
CA LEU A 124 -4.00 -7.06 -7.26
C LEU A 124 -2.52 -7.36 -7.54
N GLN A 125 -2.11 -8.59 -7.26
CA GLN A 125 -0.77 -9.11 -7.53
C GLN A 125 -0.76 -10.19 -8.62
N PRO A 126 0.38 -10.46 -9.28
CA PRO A 126 0.45 -11.44 -10.38
C PRO A 126 -0.07 -12.84 -10.02
N ASN A 127 0.05 -13.28 -8.77
CA ASN A 127 -0.45 -14.61 -8.37
C ASN A 127 -1.98 -14.68 -8.27
N ASN A 128 -2.65 -13.53 -8.16
CA ASN A 128 -4.10 -13.41 -8.10
C ASN A 128 -4.75 -13.18 -9.48
N ILE A 129 -3.95 -13.17 -10.55
CA ILE A 129 -4.40 -13.01 -11.94
C ILE A 129 -4.16 -14.31 -12.68
N LEU A 130 -5.22 -14.97 -13.15
CA LEU A 130 -5.13 -16.19 -13.94
C LEU A 130 -5.10 -15.86 -15.43
N VAL A 131 -4.19 -16.51 -16.16
CA VAL A 131 -4.03 -16.35 -17.60
C VAL A 131 -4.07 -17.67 -18.37
N SER A 132 -4.65 -17.64 -19.56
CA SER A 132 -4.62 -18.75 -20.52
C SER A 132 -3.23 -18.92 -21.16
N ASP A 133 -3.06 -19.95 -21.98
CA ASP A 133 -1.85 -20.15 -22.79
C ASP A 133 -1.67 -19.11 -23.89
N SER A 134 -2.74 -18.40 -24.26
CA SER A 134 -2.71 -17.29 -25.22
C SER A 134 -2.53 -15.93 -24.55
N ASN A 135 -2.17 -15.88 -23.26
CA ASN A 135 -2.01 -14.67 -22.46
C ASN A 135 -3.30 -13.82 -22.41
N GLU A 136 -4.46 -14.47 -22.27
CA GLU A 136 -5.74 -13.83 -21.94
C GLU A 136 -6.02 -13.98 -20.45
N ILE A 137 -6.46 -12.92 -19.77
CA ILE A 137 -6.87 -12.99 -18.37
C ILE A 137 -8.19 -13.75 -18.29
N THR A 138 -8.16 -14.92 -17.66
CA THR A 138 -9.32 -15.81 -17.49
C THR A 138 -10.05 -15.55 -16.18
N GLY A 139 -9.39 -14.96 -15.19
CA GLY A 139 -10.04 -14.58 -13.95
C GLY A 139 -9.13 -13.90 -12.93
N LEU A 140 -9.77 -13.27 -11.94
CA LEU A 140 -9.14 -12.67 -10.77
C LEU A 140 -9.62 -13.44 -9.54
N ILE A 141 -8.69 -13.86 -8.68
CA ILE A 141 -8.97 -14.62 -7.47
C ILE A 141 -8.53 -13.84 -6.23
N ASP A 142 -8.88 -14.36 -5.06
CA ASP A 142 -8.51 -13.77 -3.77
C ASP A 142 -9.18 -12.41 -3.46
N TRP A 143 -10.50 -12.37 -3.69
CA TRP A 143 -11.36 -11.23 -3.37
C TRP A 143 -11.65 -11.06 -1.87
N GLN A 144 -10.97 -11.79 -0.99
CA GLN A 144 -11.15 -11.65 0.45
C GLN A 144 -10.83 -10.22 0.88
N HIS A 145 -11.58 -9.68 1.83
CA HIS A 145 -11.46 -8.30 2.30
C HIS A 145 -11.83 -7.21 1.27
N CYS A 146 -12.34 -7.58 0.09
CA CYS A 146 -12.88 -6.59 -0.85
C CYS A 146 -14.04 -5.81 -0.22
N ALA A 147 -14.02 -4.49 -0.42
CA ALA A 147 -15.06 -3.57 0.01
C ALA A 147 -15.36 -2.58 -1.12
N ILE A 148 -16.56 -2.02 -1.10
CA ILE A 148 -16.88 -0.86 -1.93
C ILE A 148 -16.44 0.39 -1.17
N LEU A 149 -15.57 1.20 -1.76
CA LEU A 149 -15.03 2.39 -1.12
C LEU A 149 -15.05 3.55 -2.12
N PRO A 150 -14.99 4.81 -1.65
CA PRO A 150 -14.84 5.96 -2.54
C PRO A 150 -13.58 5.85 -3.42
N LEU A 151 -13.66 6.31 -4.67
CA LEU A 151 -12.52 6.32 -5.60
C LEU A 151 -11.28 6.99 -4.98
N GLY A 152 -11.45 8.11 -4.29
CA GLY A 152 -10.35 8.83 -3.62
C GLY A 152 -9.74 8.09 -2.42
N ILE A 153 -10.28 6.94 -2.02
CA ILE A 153 -9.65 6.08 -1.00
C ILE A 153 -8.88 4.94 -1.65
N VAL A 154 -9.40 4.35 -2.72
CA VAL A 154 -8.80 3.13 -3.33
C VAL A 154 -7.88 3.39 -4.52
N ALA A 155 -7.86 4.62 -5.04
CA ALA A 155 -7.04 5.00 -6.19
C ALA A 155 -5.54 4.87 -5.88
N ALA A 156 -4.87 3.91 -6.49
CA ALA A 156 -3.43 3.71 -6.31
C ALA A 156 -2.88 2.84 -7.44
N ILE A 157 -1.56 2.88 -7.64
CA ILE A 157 -0.87 1.86 -8.43
C ILE A 157 -0.61 0.64 -7.50
N PRO A 158 -1.04 -0.59 -7.84
CA PRO A 158 -0.81 -1.77 -7.00
C PRO A 158 0.67 -1.99 -6.72
N ALA A 159 0.98 -2.56 -5.55
CA ALA A 159 2.33 -2.76 -5.06
C ALA A 159 3.27 -3.48 -6.06
N HIS A 160 2.74 -4.47 -6.81
CA HIS A 160 3.50 -5.23 -7.80
C HIS A 160 3.65 -4.54 -9.16
N PHE A 161 2.93 -3.43 -9.39
CA PHE A 161 3.00 -2.64 -10.61
C PHE A 161 3.57 -1.24 -10.38
N GLN A 162 3.88 -0.86 -9.13
CA GLN A 162 4.49 0.43 -8.79
C GLN A 162 6.01 0.33 -8.64
N ASN A 163 6.67 1.50 -8.66
CA ASN A 163 8.11 1.66 -8.46
C ASN A 163 8.43 3.02 -7.81
N TYR A 164 7.64 3.40 -6.80
CA TYR A 164 7.87 4.60 -6.00
C TYR A 164 9.23 4.51 -5.28
N GLY A 165 9.88 5.66 -5.07
CA GLY A 165 11.27 5.76 -4.62
C GLY A 165 12.31 5.75 -5.75
N ASP A 166 11.92 5.42 -6.98
CA ASP A 166 12.76 5.59 -8.18
C ASP A 166 12.45 6.95 -8.84
N PRO A 167 13.42 7.90 -8.89
CA PRO A 167 13.19 9.24 -9.41
C PRO A 167 12.71 9.31 -10.87
N GLU A 168 13.07 8.32 -11.70
CA GLU A 168 12.60 8.27 -13.09
C GLU A 168 11.14 7.85 -13.18
N SER A 169 10.73 6.87 -12.37
CA SER A 169 9.36 6.39 -12.28
C SER A 169 8.42 7.45 -11.72
N GLU A 170 8.83 8.16 -10.66
CA GLU A 170 8.03 9.24 -10.05
C GLU A 170 7.80 10.43 -11.01
N LEU A 171 8.78 10.71 -11.87
CA LEU A 171 8.65 11.72 -12.93
C LEU A 171 7.88 11.20 -14.15
N LEU A 172 7.42 9.95 -14.14
CA LEU A 172 6.79 9.24 -15.26
C LEU A 172 7.62 9.40 -16.55
N LYS A 173 8.95 9.36 -16.44
CA LYS A 173 9.83 9.40 -17.61
C LYS A 173 9.61 8.14 -18.42
N GLN A 174 9.46 8.28 -19.73
CA GLN A 174 9.36 7.15 -20.62
C GLN A 174 10.64 6.28 -20.49
N PRO A 175 10.53 5.01 -20.06
CA PRO A 175 11.70 4.17 -19.89
C PRO A 175 12.37 3.87 -21.23
N GLN A 176 13.69 3.85 -21.24
CA GLN A 176 14.43 3.34 -22.38
C GLN A 176 14.17 1.83 -22.49
N LEU A 177 13.95 1.31 -23.70
CA LEU A 177 13.69 -0.13 -23.92
C LEU A 177 14.97 -0.96 -24.08
N ASN A 178 16.09 -0.30 -24.36
CA ASN A 178 17.38 -0.97 -24.53
C ASN A 178 18.10 -1.06 -23.18
N LEU A 179 18.82 -2.16 -22.97
CA LEU A 179 19.71 -2.32 -21.82
C LEU A 179 20.96 -1.43 -21.98
N PRO A 180 21.63 -1.05 -20.87
CA PRO A 180 22.87 -0.28 -20.92
C PRO A 180 23.94 -0.98 -21.77
N SER A 181 24.80 -0.22 -22.47
CA SER A 181 25.87 -0.77 -23.31
C SER A 181 26.87 -1.65 -22.55
N VAL A 182 27.02 -1.41 -21.24
CA VAL A 182 27.90 -2.17 -20.33
C VAL A 182 27.25 -3.45 -19.78
N TYR A 183 25.98 -3.72 -20.11
CA TYR A 183 25.21 -4.82 -19.53
C TYR A 183 25.87 -6.20 -19.72
N ASP A 184 26.37 -6.49 -20.92
CA ASP A 184 26.99 -7.79 -21.22
C ASP A 184 28.33 -8.00 -20.49
N SER A 185 28.93 -6.92 -19.97
CA SER A 185 30.17 -6.96 -19.19
C SER A 185 29.98 -7.04 -17.67
N MET A 186 28.73 -6.97 -17.18
CA MET A 186 28.39 -7.02 -15.76
C MET A 186 28.37 -8.46 -15.22
N THR A 187 28.48 -8.61 -13.90
CA THR A 187 28.26 -9.89 -13.22
C THR A 187 26.80 -10.33 -13.34
N PRO A 188 26.48 -11.64 -13.21
CA PRO A 188 25.10 -12.12 -13.27
C PRO A 188 24.16 -11.44 -12.25
N SER A 189 24.67 -11.11 -11.06
CA SER A 189 23.90 -10.40 -10.03
C SER A 189 23.56 -8.97 -10.46
N GLU A 190 24.55 -8.21 -10.94
CA GLU A 190 24.34 -6.86 -11.45
C GLU A 190 23.41 -6.84 -12.67
N GLN A 191 23.55 -7.81 -13.57
CA GLN A 191 22.66 -8.00 -14.71
C GLN A 191 21.20 -8.22 -14.27
N ASN A 192 20.98 -9.05 -13.26
CA ASN A 192 19.63 -9.28 -12.70
C ASN A 192 19.06 -8.02 -12.07
N SER A 193 19.86 -7.27 -11.30
CA SER A 193 19.44 -6.00 -10.71
C SER A 193 19.06 -4.96 -11.77
N VAL A 194 19.86 -4.82 -12.84
CA VAL A 194 19.55 -3.91 -13.96
C VAL A 194 18.25 -4.33 -14.66
N LYS A 195 18.06 -5.62 -14.92
CA LYS A 195 16.82 -6.15 -15.51
C LYS A 195 15.61 -5.88 -14.64
N GLU A 196 15.71 -6.08 -13.33
CA GLU A 196 14.61 -5.89 -12.39
C GLU A 196 14.22 -4.40 -12.28
N ILE A 197 15.20 -3.50 -12.15
CA ILE A 197 14.96 -2.05 -12.15
C ILE A 197 14.27 -1.62 -13.45
N HIS A 198 14.80 -2.06 -14.59
CA HIS A 198 14.22 -1.75 -15.90
C HIS A 198 12.77 -2.26 -16.01
N ARG A 199 12.52 -3.50 -15.60
CA ARG A 199 11.19 -4.12 -15.60
C ARG A 199 10.21 -3.30 -14.75
N ARG A 200 10.58 -2.94 -13.52
CA ARG A 200 9.73 -2.14 -12.62
C ARG A 200 9.39 -0.77 -13.19
N ARG A 201 10.39 -0.06 -13.77
CA ARG A 201 10.18 1.23 -14.46
C ARG A 201 9.18 1.11 -15.61
N VAL A 202 9.35 0.10 -16.46
CA VAL A 202 8.45 -0.16 -17.60
C VAL A 202 7.03 -0.41 -17.11
N ILE A 203 6.84 -1.29 -16.13
CA ILE A 203 5.51 -1.65 -15.62
C ILE A 203 4.82 -0.46 -14.95
N HIS A 204 5.53 0.28 -14.11
CA HIS A 204 5.01 1.49 -13.47
C HIS A 204 4.54 2.51 -14.51
N PHE A 205 5.38 2.79 -15.50
CA PHE A 205 5.04 3.68 -16.59
C PHE A 205 3.84 3.18 -17.40
N LEU A 206 3.79 1.89 -17.75
CA LEU A 206 2.68 1.30 -18.48
C LEU A 206 1.37 1.39 -17.69
N TYR A 207 1.39 1.08 -16.39
CA TYR A 207 0.19 1.20 -15.56
C TYR A 207 -0.32 2.65 -15.55
N ALA A 208 0.56 3.62 -15.30
CA ALA A 208 0.18 5.04 -15.28
C ALA A 208 -0.35 5.51 -16.65
N ALA A 209 0.33 5.18 -17.74
CA ALA A 209 -0.05 5.57 -19.09
C ALA A 209 -1.38 4.93 -19.55
N LEU A 210 -1.58 3.64 -19.27
CA LEU A 210 -2.82 2.94 -19.58
C LEU A 210 -3.99 3.42 -18.72
N THR A 211 -3.75 3.70 -17.44
CA THR A 211 -4.77 4.32 -16.55
C THR A 211 -5.17 5.68 -17.09
N LYS A 212 -4.22 6.53 -17.48
CA LYS A 212 -4.51 7.82 -18.12
C LYS A 212 -5.40 7.68 -19.35
N ARG A 213 -5.14 6.66 -20.18
CA ARG A 213 -5.88 6.41 -21.42
C ARG A 213 -7.29 5.85 -21.17
N LEU A 214 -7.44 4.92 -20.23
CA LEU A 214 -8.66 4.12 -20.05
C LEU A 214 -9.57 4.64 -18.93
N ASN A 215 -9.01 5.30 -17.91
CA ASN A 215 -9.73 5.76 -16.73
C ASN A 215 -9.10 7.06 -16.18
N GLN A 216 -9.45 8.19 -16.80
CA GLN A 216 -8.89 9.50 -16.46
C GLN A 216 -9.17 9.93 -15.01
N ASP A 217 -10.34 9.59 -14.45
CA ASP A 217 -10.67 9.89 -13.06
C ASP A 217 -9.75 9.15 -12.09
N HIS A 218 -9.50 7.86 -12.34
CA HIS A 218 -8.55 7.08 -11.55
C HIS A 218 -7.12 7.62 -11.68
N TYR A 219 -6.70 7.96 -12.90
CA TYR A 219 -5.38 8.57 -13.12
C TYR A 219 -5.22 9.88 -12.33
N ASN A 220 -6.20 10.77 -12.40
CA ASN A 220 -6.15 12.04 -11.68
C ASN A 220 -6.08 11.80 -10.16
N ALA A 221 -6.86 10.84 -9.64
CA ALA A 221 -6.87 10.50 -8.22
C ALA A 221 -5.53 9.94 -7.72
N ILE A 222 -4.86 9.06 -8.49
CA ILE A 222 -3.56 8.47 -8.12
C ILE A 222 -2.49 9.54 -7.83
N PHE A 223 -2.50 10.63 -8.60
CA PHE A 223 -1.47 11.68 -8.53
C PHE A 223 -1.94 12.97 -7.83
N ASP A 224 -3.14 12.97 -7.23
CA ASP A 224 -3.64 14.10 -6.46
C ASP A 224 -3.07 14.06 -5.04
N GLN A 225 -2.30 15.08 -4.68
CA GLN A 225 -1.66 15.17 -3.36
C GLN A 225 -2.69 15.15 -2.23
N SER A 226 -3.83 15.82 -2.38
CA SER A 226 -4.86 15.81 -1.35
C SER A 226 -5.46 14.41 -1.15
N VAL A 227 -5.58 13.63 -2.22
CA VAL A 227 -6.05 12.25 -2.18
C VAL A 227 -5.07 11.39 -1.39
N ILE A 228 -3.77 11.47 -1.73
CA ILE A 228 -2.70 10.73 -1.06
C ILE A 228 -2.69 10.97 0.46
N HIS A 229 -2.79 12.23 0.90
CA HIS A 229 -2.83 12.55 2.33
C HIS A 229 -4.03 11.90 3.05
N ARG A 230 -5.22 11.92 2.43
CA ARG A 230 -6.41 11.28 3.02
C ARG A 230 -6.27 9.76 3.07
N GLN A 231 -5.64 9.15 2.07
CA GLN A 231 -5.37 7.72 2.03
C GLN A 231 -4.41 7.29 3.13
N HIS A 232 -3.30 8.01 3.31
CA HIS A 232 -2.35 7.73 4.39
C HIS A 232 -2.99 7.85 5.77
N LEU A 233 -3.84 8.87 5.96
CA LEU A 233 -4.57 9.06 7.20
C LEU A 233 -5.56 7.91 7.45
N PHE A 234 -6.35 7.53 6.44
CA PHE A 234 -7.28 6.40 6.51
C PHE A 234 -6.55 5.08 6.80
N GLN A 235 -5.46 4.80 6.08
CA GLN A 235 -4.65 3.61 6.26
C GLN A 235 -4.06 3.55 7.66
N SER A 236 -3.44 4.63 8.13
CA SER A 236 -2.81 4.69 9.45
C SER A 236 -3.83 4.54 10.59
N ALA A 237 -5.05 5.03 10.42
CA ALA A 237 -6.13 4.86 11.39
C ALA A 237 -6.74 3.44 11.36
N GLY A 238 -6.70 2.76 10.21
CA GLY A 238 -7.18 1.39 10.04
C GLY A 238 -6.19 0.30 10.47
N THR A 239 -4.90 0.64 10.62
CA THR A 239 -3.85 -0.31 11.01
C THR A 239 -4.00 -0.74 12.48
N PRO A 240 -3.88 -2.04 12.79
CA PRO A 240 -3.88 -2.51 14.17
C PRO A 240 -2.77 -1.87 15.02
N TRP A 241 -3.06 -1.62 16.29
CA TRP A 241 -2.04 -1.13 17.21
C TRP A 241 -1.07 -2.25 17.65
N GLU A 242 0.18 -2.12 17.24
CA GLU A 242 1.23 -3.12 17.48
C GLU A 242 2.39 -2.60 18.35
N GLY A 243 2.07 -1.73 19.32
CA GLY A 243 3.07 -1.18 20.23
C GLY A 243 3.77 0.08 19.70
N GLY A 244 3.14 0.80 18.77
CA GLY A 244 3.56 2.12 18.30
C GLY A 244 2.37 2.97 17.89
N SER A 245 2.43 4.29 18.14
CA SER A 245 1.37 5.25 17.76
C SER A 245 1.88 6.34 16.80
N VAL A 246 3.19 6.34 16.52
CA VAL A 246 3.86 7.43 15.82
C VAL A 246 3.32 7.62 14.40
N SER A 247 3.06 6.53 13.65
CA SER A 247 2.57 6.63 12.27
C SER A 247 1.25 7.38 12.15
N LEU A 248 0.22 7.01 12.93
CA LEU A 248 -1.07 7.71 12.90
C LEU A 248 -0.92 9.17 13.36
N ARG A 249 -0.17 9.42 14.44
CA ARG A 249 0.02 10.79 14.93
C ARG A 249 0.77 11.67 13.93
N ALA A 250 1.81 11.14 13.26
CA ALA A 250 2.54 11.84 12.23
C ALA A 250 1.61 12.22 11.06
N GLU A 251 0.74 11.30 10.62
CA GLU A 251 -0.26 11.61 9.58
C GLU A 251 -1.30 12.64 10.03
N LEU A 252 -1.73 12.63 11.30
CA LEU A 252 -2.62 13.66 11.85
C LEU A 252 -1.94 15.03 11.84
N ILE A 253 -0.69 15.13 12.32
CA ILE A 253 0.10 16.37 12.32
C ILE A 253 0.34 16.88 10.89
N ARG A 254 0.72 15.99 9.96
CA ARG A 254 0.89 16.33 8.53
C ARG A 254 -0.42 16.84 7.94
N SER A 255 -1.54 16.21 8.28
CA SER A 255 -2.89 16.60 7.84
C SER A 255 -3.32 17.96 8.39
N ILE A 256 -3.03 18.27 9.66
CA ILE A 256 -3.30 19.58 10.28
C ILE A 256 -2.44 20.67 9.61
N SER A 257 -1.17 20.39 9.33
CA SER A 257 -0.27 21.32 8.66
C SER A 257 -0.70 21.63 7.22
N ASN A 258 -1.29 20.64 6.52
CA ASN A 258 -1.78 20.75 5.15
C ASN A 258 -3.31 20.87 5.07
N TRP A 259 -3.96 21.35 6.13
CA TRP A 259 -5.41 21.23 6.32
C TRP A 259 -6.24 21.79 5.16
N SER A 260 -5.87 22.98 4.66
CA SER A 260 -6.58 23.65 3.57
C SER A 260 -6.62 22.85 2.25
N ALA A 261 -5.68 21.92 2.05
CA ALA A 261 -5.64 21.06 0.88
C ALA A 261 -6.55 19.82 1.00
N ILE A 262 -6.88 19.39 2.22
CA ILE A 262 -7.60 18.12 2.47
C ILE A 262 -9.05 18.28 2.95
N VAL A 263 -9.49 19.52 3.19
CA VAL A 263 -10.87 19.83 3.56
C VAL A 263 -11.76 20.17 2.38
N LYS A 264 -13.05 19.91 2.54
CA LYS A 264 -14.07 20.30 1.55
C LYS A 264 -14.33 21.82 1.51
N SER A 265 -14.10 22.51 2.63
CA SER A 265 -14.32 23.96 2.77
C SER A 265 -13.08 24.61 3.36
N THR A 266 -12.50 25.57 2.64
CA THR A 266 -11.25 26.24 2.99
C THR A 266 -11.35 27.16 4.23
N HIS A 267 -12.55 27.38 4.75
CA HIS A 267 -12.81 28.23 5.92
C HIS A 267 -12.92 27.46 7.25
N VAL A 268 -12.80 26.13 7.23
CA VAL A 268 -12.88 25.30 8.43
C VAL A 268 -11.49 25.15 9.03
N ALA A 269 -11.30 25.52 10.29
CA ALA A 269 -10.06 25.26 11.02
C ALA A 269 -9.97 23.78 11.41
N PRO A 270 -8.76 23.23 11.62
CA PRO A 270 -8.60 21.89 12.18
C PRO A 270 -9.33 21.80 13.54
N PRO A 271 -10.13 20.74 13.78
CA PRO A 271 -10.86 20.58 15.05
C PRO A 271 -9.96 20.14 16.20
N VAL A 272 -8.74 19.71 15.89
CA VAL A 272 -7.73 19.22 16.83
C VAL A 272 -6.40 19.88 16.53
N ASP A 273 -5.56 19.99 17.56
CA ASP A 273 -4.22 20.53 17.46
C ASP A 273 -3.27 19.76 18.40
N TYR A 274 -1.98 19.81 18.11
CA TYR A 274 -0.95 19.17 18.91
C TYR A 274 0.04 20.21 19.44
N PRO A 275 0.43 20.13 20.73
CA PRO A 275 1.49 20.96 21.28
C PRO A 275 2.80 20.84 20.48
N GLU A 276 3.56 21.94 20.36
CA GLU A 276 4.78 21.99 19.55
C GLU A 276 5.83 20.95 19.96
N ASP A 277 5.93 20.63 21.26
CA ASP A 277 6.83 19.61 21.78
C ASP A 277 6.43 18.21 21.32
N VAL A 278 5.12 17.91 21.32
CA VAL A 278 4.57 16.64 20.79
C VAL A 278 4.78 16.55 19.28
N VAL A 279 4.62 17.67 18.55
CA VAL A 279 4.89 17.73 17.11
C VAL A 279 6.34 17.39 16.82
N ARG A 280 7.27 18.06 17.50
CA ARG A 280 8.71 17.82 17.32
C ARG A 280 9.08 16.37 17.66
N GLU A 281 8.65 15.86 18.82
CA GLU A 281 8.93 14.48 19.23
C GLU A 281 8.38 13.47 18.20
N THR A 282 7.17 13.68 17.70
CA THR A 282 6.55 12.78 16.72
C THR A 282 7.31 12.79 15.40
N VAL A 283 7.72 13.96 14.91
CA VAL A 283 8.52 14.08 13.68
C VAL A 283 9.88 13.40 13.83
N ASP A 284 10.55 13.56 14.98
CA ASP A 284 11.83 12.93 15.26
C ASP A 284 11.72 11.40 15.35
N LEU A 285 10.64 10.88 15.98
CA LEU A 285 10.38 9.45 16.05
C LEU A 285 9.98 8.86 14.69
N ASP A 286 9.15 9.56 13.91
CA ASP A 286 8.76 9.15 12.54
C ASP A 286 9.98 9.08 11.62
N ALA A 287 10.91 10.04 11.74
CA ALA A 287 12.15 10.02 10.98
C ALA A 287 13.05 8.82 11.36
N GLN A 288 13.22 8.53 12.65
CA GLN A 288 13.98 7.36 13.11
C GLN A 288 13.35 6.03 12.67
N GLN A 289 12.01 5.93 12.70
CA GLN A 289 11.31 4.75 12.20
C GLN A 289 11.53 4.56 10.70
N ARG A 290 11.41 5.62 9.90
CA ARG A 290 11.69 5.56 8.46
C ARG A 290 13.13 5.16 8.15
N GLU A 291 14.10 5.66 8.92
CA GLU A 291 15.50 5.25 8.77
C GLU A 291 15.69 3.76 9.09
N ALA A 292 15.07 3.27 10.18
CA ALA A 292 15.10 1.85 10.53
C ALA A 292 14.45 0.96 9.45
N ASP A 293 13.34 1.41 8.86
CA ASP A 293 12.66 0.68 7.77
C ASP A 293 13.52 0.58 6.52
N VAL A 294 14.19 1.67 6.13
CA VAL A 294 15.13 1.69 5.00
C VAL A 294 16.31 0.75 5.26
N ALA A 295 16.90 0.81 6.46
CA ALA A 295 18.00 -0.07 6.84
C ALA A 295 17.57 -1.56 6.80
N MET A 296 16.35 -1.87 7.27
CA MET A 296 15.83 -3.23 7.22
C MET A 296 15.57 -3.70 5.80
N GLU A 297 15.07 -2.84 4.91
CA GLU A 297 14.87 -3.21 3.51
C GLU A 297 16.19 -3.49 2.80
N GLN A 298 17.22 -2.68 3.06
CA GLN A 298 18.57 -2.92 2.56
C GLN A 298 19.15 -4.23 3.08
N MET A 299 18.92 -4.54 4.37
CA MET A 299 19.31 -5.80 4.99
C MET A 299 18.63 -7.00 4.32
N ARG A 300 17.30 -6.94 4.14
CA ARG A 300 16.54 -8.00 3.46
C ARG A 300 17.04 -8.24 2.05
N HIS A 301 17.29 -7.16 1.31
CA HIS A 301 17.84 -7.23 -0.03
C HIS A 301 19.22 -7.90 -0.06
N ALA A 302 20.12 -7.52 0.85
CA ALA A 302 21.44 -8.14 0.97
C ALA A 302 21.36 -9.64 1.33
N LEU A 303 20.43 -10.02 2.21
CA LEU A 303 20.22 -11.39 2.65
C LEU A 303 19.45 -12.26 1.64
N GLY A 304 18.81 -11.66 0.64
CA GLY A 304 17.93 -12.38 -0.29
C GLY A 304 16.68 -12.96 0.37
N VAL A 305 16.21 -12.35 1.47
CA VAL A 305 15.02 -12.80 2.20
C VAL A 305 13.82 -11.89 1.90
N ASP A 306 12.62 -12.45 1.94
CA ASP A 306 11.39 -11.66 1.83
C ASP A 306 11.06 -10.90 3.13
N VAL A 307 9.96 -10.14 3.11
CA VAL A 307 9.49 -9.34 4.26
C VAL A 307 9.16 -10.16 5.51
N MET A 308 8.91 -11.46 5.35
CA MET A 308 8.65 -12.41 6.43
C MET A 308 9.89 -13.22 6.83
N GLY A 309 11.03 -12.99 6.15
CA GLY A 309 12.28 -13.70 6.37
C GLY A 309 12.37 -15.06 5.65
N TRP A 310 11.50 -15.34 4.67
CA TRP A 310 11.58 -16.55 3.87
C TRP A 310 12.63 -16.43 2.77
N VAL A 311 13.22 -17.58 2.46
CA VAL A 311 14.21 -17.78 1.39
C VAL A 311 13.98 -19.18 0.80
N PRO A 312 14.24 -19.40 -0.50
CA PRO A 312 14.22 -20.75 -1.07
C PRO A 312 15.12 -21.71 -0.28
N ASN A 313 14.71 -22.98 -0.18
CA ASN A 313 15.45 -23.99 0.59
C ASN A 313 16.91 -24.13 0.14
N GLU A 314 17.16 -23.94 -1.16
CA GLU A 314 18.50 -23.98 -1.77
C GLU A 314 19.41 -22.83 -1.34
N ASP A 315 18.84 -21.67 -1.03
CA ASP A 315 19.56 -20.46 -0.65
C ASP A 315 19.66 -20.27 0.88
N TYR A 316 18.94 -21.08 1.67
CA TYR A 316 18.87 -20.98 3.12
C TYR A 316 20.25 -20.97 3.81
N GLU A 317 21.14 -21.87 3.41
CA GLU A 317 22.48 -21.97 4.02
C GLU A 317 23.39 -20.80 3.66
N ALA A 318 23.18 -20.16 2.52
CA ALA A 318 23.90 -18.94 2.13
C ALA A 318 23.37 -17.74 2.93
N ALA A 319 22.04 -17.56 2.96
CA ALA A 319 21.40 -16.49 3.71
C ALA A 319 21.71 -16.56 5.21
N ARG A 320 21.68 -17.78 5.80
CA ARG A 320 22.02 -17.99 7.22
C ARG A 320 23.47 -17.63 7.55
N ARG A 321 24.42 -17.95 6.67
CA ARG A 321 25.83 -17.59 6.86
C ARG A 321 26.02 -16.08 6.81
N LEU A 322 25.47 -15.43 5.80
CA LEU A 322 25.54 -13.98 5.67
C LEU A 322 24.89 -13.27 6.86
N ALA A 323 23.74 -13.75 7.33
CA ALA A 323 23.07 -13.22 8.52
C ALA A 323 23.85 -13.40 9.83
N SER A 324 24.82 -14.32 9.89
CA SER A 324 25.68 -14.50 11.07
C SER A 324 26.89 -13.56 11.10
N GLU A 325 27.18 -12.91 9.98
CA GLU A 325 28.30 -11.98 9.80
C GLU A 325 27.88 -10.51 9.96
N ILE A 326 26.57 -10.24 10.08
CA ILE A 326 25.95 -8.92 10.19
C ILE A 326 25.38 -8.71 11.60
#